data_AF-A0A5B8RQI8-F1
#
_entry.id   AF-A0A5B8RQI8-F1
#
_cell.length_a   1.000
_cell.length_b   1.000
_cell.length_c   1.000
_cell.angle_alpha   90.00
_cell.angle_beta   90.00
_cell.angle_gamma   90.00
#
_symmetry.space_group_name_H-M   'P 1'
#
loop_
_entity.id
_entity.type
_entity.pdbx_description
1 polymer ?
#
loop_
_entity_poly.entity_id
_entity_poly.type
_entity_poly.pdbx_seq_one_letter_code
_entity_poly.pdbx_strand_id
1 'polypeptide(L)'
;MATAPHRILHITRKLPPLVGGMERLNWHIADELSRSAQVHLIGPQGSAALRPAAVPVTEVPLRPLPRFLPRGLDLRGHRGRPGPVAHRRV
;
A
#
# COMPACT_ATOMS: atom_id res chain seq x y z
N MET A 1 23.63 16.39 2.99
CA MET A 1 23.44 14.97 2.65
C MET A 1 21.95 14.75 2.41
N ALA A 2 21.54 14.23 1.25
CA ALA A 2 20.13 13.92 1.00
C ALA A 2 19.77 12.61 1.71
N THR A 3 18.88 12.66 2.69
CA THR A 3 18.39 11.47 3.40
C THR A 3 17.54 10.63 2.45
N ALA A 4 17.80 9.33 2.36
CA ALA A 4 16.96 8.45 1.56
C ALA A 4 15.53 8.46 2.11
N PRO A 5 14.49 8.49 1.26
CA PRO A 5 13.11 8.51 1.72
C PRO A 5 12.78 7.22 2.49
N HIS A 6 12.00 7.35 3.57
CA HIS A 6 11.53 6.22 4.36
C HIS A 6 10.76 5.22 3.49
N ARG A 7 10.90 3.92 3.78
CA ARG A 7 10.19 2.84 3.09
C ARG A 7 9.16 2.24 4.02
N ILE A 8 7.91 2.19 3.58
CA ILE A 8 6.77 1.74 4.37
C ILE A 8 6.05 0.63 3.61
N LEU A 9 5.84 -0.50 4.29
CA LEU A 9 4.99 -1.57 3.83
C LEU A 9 3.68 -1.53 4.59
N HIS A 10 2.59 -1.16 3.91
CA HIS A 10 1.26 -1.11 4.50
C HIS A 10 0.51 -2.41 4.16
N ILE A 11 0.40 -3.31 5.13
CA ILE A 11 -0.36 -4.56 4.97
C ILE A 11 -1.72 -4.39 5.64
N THR A 12 -2.81 -4.56 4.89
CA THR A 12 -4.16 -4.47 5.44
C THR A 12 -5.08 -5.47 4.77
N ARG A 13 -5.99 -6.06 5.55
CA ARG A 13 -7.09 -6.89 5.04
C ARG A 13 -8.35 -6.07 4.78
N LYS A 14 -8.29 -4.76 5.04
CA LYS A 14 -9.43 -3.88 5.19
C LYS A 14 -9.60 -2.95 3.99
N LEU A 15 -9.68 -3.57 2.81
CA LEU A 15 -9.72 -2.96 1.49
C LEU A 15 -10.73 -3.72 0.60
N PRO A 16 -11.14 -3.13 -0.53
CA PRO A 16 -12.50 -3.20 -1.07
C PRO A 16 -13.10 -4.56 -1.47
N PRO A 17 -14.44 -4.61 -1.69
CA PRO A 17 -15.38 -3.49 -1.48
C PRO A 17 -16.31 -3.75 -0.30
N LEU A 18 -16.16 -3.00 0.80
CA LEU A 18 -17.12 -2.98 1.90
C LEU A 18 -17.43 -1.54 2.36
N VAL A 19 -17.93 -0.74 1.40
CA VAL A 19 -18.81 0.46 1.46
C VAL A 19 -18.86 1.23 2.80
N GLY A 20 -17.74 1.43 3.48
CA GLY A 20 -17.69 1.93 4.86
C GLY A 20 -16.49 2.83 5.14
N GLY A 21 -16.62 3.72 6.13
CA GLY A 21 -15.64 4.77 6.40
C GLY A 21 -14.22 4.26 6.70
N MET A 22 -14.11 3.09 7.33
CA MET A 22 -12.83 2.57 7.78
C MET A 22 -11.97 1.98 6.63
N GLU A 23 -12.52 1.74 5.44
CA GLU A 23 -11.70 1.40 4.24
C GLU A 23 -11.13 2.65 3.60
N ARG A 24 -11.97 3.71 3.50
CA ARG A 24 -11.54 5.04 3.06
C ARG A 24 -10.40 5.54 3.93
N LEU A 25 -10.43 5.25 5.23
CA LEU A 25 -9.31 5.55 6.12
C LEU A 25 -8.02 4.82 5.73
N ASN A 26 -8.07 3.53 5.38
CA ASN A 26 -6.88 2.79 4.96
C ASN A 26 -6.28 3.38 3.68
N TRP A 27 -7.12 3.78 2.72
CA TRP A 27 -6.68 4.48 1.53
C TRP A 27 -6.10 5.86 1.81
N HIS A 28 -6.73 6.63 2.68
CA HIS A 28 -6.25 7.96 3.05
C HIS A 28 -4.91 7.89 3.77
N ILE A 29 -4.72 6.93 4.69
CA ILE A 29 -3.43 6.67 5.33
C ILE A 29 -2.37 6.34 4.27
N ALA A 30 -2.67 5.45 3.33
CA ALA A 30 -1.71 5.09 2.29
C ALA A 30 -1.35 6.27 1.37
N ASP A 31 -2.34 7.10 1.00
CA ASP A 31 -2.13 8.30 0.19
C ASP A 31 -1.27 9.33 0.92
N GLU A 32 -1.62 9.69 2.16
CA GLU A 32 -0.87 10.67 2.95
C GLU A 32 0.57 10.21 3.21
N LEU A 33 0.78 8.94 3.55
CA LEU A 33 2.12 8.39 3.73
C LEU A 33 2.95 8.42 2.43
N SER A 34 2.30 8.26 1.27
CA SER A 34 3.00 8.27 -0.03
C SER A 34 3.60 9.64 -0.40
N ARG A 35 3.15 10.71 0.26
CA ARG A 35 3.66 12.08 0.03
C ARG A 35 5.06 12.30 0.60
N SER A 36 5.43 11.55 1.63
CA SER A 36 6.72 11.70 2.34
C SER A 36 7.57 10.44 2.36
N ALA A 37 6.99 9.28 2.01
CA ALA A 37 7.65 7.98 2.04
C ALA A 37 7.34 7.14 0.79
N GLN A 38 8.22 6.16 0.54
CA GLN A 38 7.96 5.10 -0.43
C GLN A 38 7.02 4.08 0.19
N VAL A 39 5.74 4.18 -0.15
CA VAL A 39 4.71 3.28 0.36
C VAL A 39 4.45 2.17 -0.66
N HIS A 40 4.45 0.92 -0.19
CA HIS A 40 3.91 -0.22 -0.93
C HIS A 40 2.78 -0.84 -0.12
N LEU A 41 1.63 -1.07 -0.75
CA LEU A 41 0.45 -1.59 -0.10
C LEU A 41 0.22 -3.06 -0.46
N ILE A 42 -0.16 -3.85 0.53
CA ILE A 42 -0.58 -5.24 0.35
C ILE A 42 -2.01 -5.36 0.86
N GLY A 43 -2.91 -5.67 -0.06
CA GLY A 43 -4.35 -5.76 0.17
C GLY A 43 -4.95 -7.08 -0.30
N PRO A 44 -6.22 -7.38 0.05
CA PRO A 44 -6.97 -8.45 -0.56
C PRO A 44 -7.07 -8.28 -2.09
N GLN A 45 -7.31 -9.38 -2.79
CA GLN A 45 -7.72 -9.35 -4.20
C GLN A 45 -8.88 -8.39 -4.45
N GLY A 46 -8.80 -7.60 -5.51
CA GLY A 46 -9.74 -6.52 -5.82
C GLY A 46 -9.35 -5.14 -5.26
N SER A 47 -8.30 -5.04 -4.43
CA SER A 47 -7.84 -3.75 -3.89
C SER A 47 -7.26 -2.82 -4.95
N ALA A 48 -6.58 -3.34 -5.97
CA ALA A 48 -5.94 -2.53 -6.99
C ALA A 48 -6.95 -1.74 -7.84
N ALA A 49 -8.20 -2.21 -7.95
CA ALA A 49 -9.26 -1.54 -8.71
C ALA A 49 -9.65 -0.17 -8.14
N LEU A 50 -9.39 0.08 -6.85
CA LEU A 50 -9.77 1.31 -6.15
C LEU A 50 -8.55 2.04 -5.56
N ARG A 51 -7.34 1.73 -6.04
CA ARG A 51 -6.11 2.31 -5.50
C ARG A 51 -5.96 3.79 -5.87
N PRO A 52 -5.38 4.62 -4.98
CA PRO A 52 -4.79 5.89 -5.34
C PRO A 52 -3.66 5.70 -6.37
N ALA A 53 -3.51 6.63 -7.32
CA ALA A 53 -2.52 6.52 -8.39
C ALA A 53 -1.07 6.42 -7.88
N ALA A 54 -0.79 7.03 -6.72
CA ALA A 54 0.54 7.11 -6.13
C ALA A 54 0.97 5.85 -5.35
N VAL A 55 0.06 4.90 -5.08
CA VAL A 55 0.33 3.76 -4.19
C VAL A 55 0.34 2.45 -4.98
N PRO A 56 1.51 1.80 -5.18
CA PRO A 56 1.53 0.44 -5.72
C PRO A 56 0.86 -0.54 -4.75
N VAL A 57 0.08 -1.47 -5.31
CA VAL A 57 -0.72 -2.44 -4.54
C VAL A 57 -0.35 -3.85 -5.02
N THR A 58 -0.05 -4.74 -4.08
CA THR A 58 -0.03 -6.18 -4.31
C THR A 58 -1.26 -6.81 -3.70
N GLU A 59 -1.93 -7.63 -4.50
CA GLU A 59 -3.11 -8.35 -4.09
C GLU A 59 -2.77 -9.76 -3.61
N VAL A 60 -3.26 -10.12 -2.44
CA VAL A 60 -3.09 -11.44 -1.85
C VAL A 60 -4.48 -12.05 -1.60
N PRO A 61 -4.71 -13.33 -1.95
CA PRO A 61 -5.97 -14.00 -1.61
C PRO A 61 -6.22 -13.96 -0.10
N LEU A 62 -7.36 -13.41 0.31
CA LEU A 62 -7.72 -13.27 1.72
C LEU A 62 -8.01 -14.61 2.40
N ARG A 63 -8.44 -15.61 1.63
CA ARG A 63 -8.82 -16.94 2.12
C ARG A 63 -7.83 -18.01 1.62
N PRO A 64 -7.41 -18.94 2.50
CA PRO A 64 -7.66 -19.00 3.95
C PRO A 64 -6.80 -17.97 4.71
N LEU A 65 -7.37 -17.38 5.76
CA LEU A 65 -6.81 -16.23 6.48
C LEU A 65 -5.37 -16.40 7.00
N PRO A 66 -4.96 -17.57 7.54
CA PRO A 66 -3.60 -17.78 8.02
C PRO A 66 -2.52 -17.61 6.93
N ARG A 67 -2.90 -17.72 5.65
CA ARG A 67 -1.96 -17.58 4.52
C ARG A 67 -1.76 -16.13 4.08
N PHE A 68 -2.60 -15.19 4.53
CA PHE A 68 -2.54 -13.80 4.07
C PHE A 68 -1.25 -13.10 4.50
N LEU A 69 -0.89 -13.19 5.79
CA LEU A 69 0.32 -12.56 6.34
C LEU A 69 1.62 -13.11 5.75
N PRO A 70 1.89 -14.43 5.73
CA PRO A 70 3.15 -14.93 5.19
C PRO A 70 3.30 -14.65 3.68
N ARG A 71 2.19 -14.62 2.93
CA ARG A 71 2.20 -14.22 1.51
C ARG A 71 2.40 -12.73 1.31
N GLY A 72 1.84 -11.89 2.20
CA GLY A 72 2.09 -10.46 2.19
C GLY A 72 3.51 -10.11 2.64
N LEU A 73 4.12 -10.90 3.49
CA LEU A 73 5.51 -10.68 3.93
C LEU A 73 6.54 -11.24 2.96
N ASP A 74 6.14 -11.94 1.89
CA ASP A 74 7.08 -12.39 0.86
C ASP A 74 7.54 -11.19 0.00
N LEU A 75 8.51 -10.46 0.54
CA LEU A 75 9.07 -9.21 0.00
C LEU A 75 9.84 -9.38 -1.31
N ARG A 76 9.91 -10.59 -1.87
CA ARG A 76 10.73 -10.92 -3.05
C ARG A 76 10.31 -10.15 -4.31
N GLY A 77 9.06 -9.66 -4.39
CA GLY A 77 8.54 -8.90 -5.53
C GLY A 77 8.36 -7.39 -5.32
N HIS A 78 8.55 -6.85 -4.10
CA HIS A 78 8.13 -5.48 -3.77
C HIS A 78 9.18 -4.39 -3.99
N ARG A 79 10.24 -4.69 -4.73
CA ARG A 79 11.12 -3.66 -5.31
C ARG A 79 10.42 -2.96 -6.47
N GLY A 80 9.29 -2.29 -6.19
CA GLY A 80 8.62 -1.43 -7.15
C GLY A 80 9.57 -0.31 -7.60
N ARG A 81 9.67 -0.11 -8.91
CA ARG A 81 10.35 1.05 -9.50
C ARG A 81 9.76 2.35 -8.92
N PRO A 82 10.58 3.38 -8.69
CA PRO A 82 10.13 4.64 -8.10
C PRO A 82 9.04 5.29 -8.98
N GLY A 83 7.87 5.53 -8.39
CA GLY A 83 7.00 6.60 -8.87
C GLY A 83 7.64 7.95 -8.49
N PRO A 84 7.43 9.02 -9.27
CA PRO A 84 8.00 10.32 -8.95
C PRO A 84 7.44 10.81 -7.62
N VAL A 85 8.27 10.81 -6.58
CA VAL A 85 7.95 11.48 -5.32
C VAL A 85 8.03 12.97 -5.62
N ALA A 86 6.87 13.60 -5.80
CA ALA A 86 6.77 15.03 -5.99
C ALA A 86 7.14 15.74 -4.68
N HIS A 87 8.44 15.96 -4.49
CA HIS A 87 8.96 16.77 -3.40
C HIS A 87 8.57 18.23 -3.63
N ARG A 88 7.39 18.66 -3.16
CA ARG A 88 7.12 20.08 -3.00
C ARG A 88 7.71 20.52 -1.67
N ARG A 89 8.82 21.26 -1.73
CA ARG A 89 9.35 21.99 -0.57
C ARG A 89 8.27 22.97 -0.10
N VAL A 90 7.93 22.90 1.18
CA VAL A 90 7.30 24.02 1.91
C VAL A 90 8.40 24.99 2.28
#